data_AF-A0A9P1EFV0-F1
#
_entry.id   AF-A0A9P1EFV0-F1
#
_cell.length_a   1.000
_cell.length_b   1.000
_cell.length_c   1.000
_cell.angle_alpha   90.00
_cell.angle_beta   90.00
_cell.angle_gamma   90.00
#
_symmetry.space_group_name_H-M   'P 1'
#
loop_
_entity.id
_entity.type
_entity.pdbx_description
1 polymer ?
#
loop_
_entity_poly.entity_id
_entity_poly.type
_entity_poly.pdbx_seq_one_letter_code
_entity_poly.pdbx_strand_id
1 'polypeptide(L)' 'MKEFRGSRVEMLLIKRILSKAPGLEEVVIIESYYYRGPPALKITKEMIRFPRAYPKAQIIFLETK' A
#
# COMPACT_ATOMS: atom_id res chain seq x y z
N MET A 1 -10.16 2.60 14.76
CA MET A 1 -9.77 2.11 13.42
C MET A 1 -8.66 1.10 13.58
N LYS A 2 -8.57 0.06 12.74
CA LYS A 2 -7.38 -0.80 12.70
C LYS A 2 -6.30 -0.08 11.89
N GLU A 3 -5.11 0.08 12.46
CA GLU A 3 -3.96 0.66 11.76
C GLU A 3 -3.39 -0.32 10.74
N PHE A 4 -2.90 0.20 9.61
CA PHE A 4 -2.16 -0.57 8.63
C PHE A 4 -0.76 -0.87 9.19
N ARG A 5 -0.51 -2.12 9.57
CA ARG A 5 0.75 -2.54 10.21
C ARG A 5 1.81 -3.01 9.23
N GLY A 6 1.49 -3.01 7.93
CA GLY A 6 2.37 -3.59 6.92
C GLY A 6 2.52 -5.11 7.05
N SER A 7 1.58 -5.79 7.68
CA SER A 7 1.61 -7.25 7.75
C SER A 7 1.45 -7.88 6.35
N ARG A 8 1.95 -9.10 6.19
CA ARG A 8 1.81 -9.86 4.93
C ARG A 8 0.36 -9.98 4.47
N VAL A 9 -0.59 -10.11 5.40
CA VAL A 9 -2.03 -10.22 5.09
C VAL A 9 -2.56 -8.92 4.51
N GLU A 10 -2.23 -7.79 5.11
CA GLU A 10 -2.63 -6.47 4.63
C GLU A 10 -2.03 -6.17 3.24
N MET A 11 -0.77 -6.58 3.00
CA MET A 11 -0.16 -6.48 1.66
C MET A 11 -0.89 -7.31 0.61
N LEU A 12 -1.24 -8.56 0.93
CA LEU A 12 -1.97 -9.43 0.01
C LEU A 12 -3.34 -8.85 -0.34
N LEU A 13 -4.00 -8.21 0.62
CA LEU A 13 -5.24 -7.49 0.37
C LEU A 13 -5.04 -6.35 -0.62
N ILE A 14 -4.03 -5.50 -0.43
CA ILE A 14 -3.77 -4.39 -1.37
C ILE A 14 -3.41 -4.93 -2.75
N LYS A 15 -2.57 -5.97 -2.85
CA LYS A 15 -2.25 -6.62 -4.14
C LYS A 15 -3.50 -7.18 -4.83
N ARG A 16 -4.41 -7.78 -4.07
CA ARG A 16 -5.70 -8.27 -4.59
C ARG A 16 -6.51 -7.13 -5.18
N ILE A 17 -6.59 -6.00 -4.48
CA ILE A 17 -7.30 -4.80 -4.93
C ILE A 17 -6.64 -4.24 -6.19
N LEU A 18 -5.33 -3.98 -6.17
CA LEU A 18 -4.57 -3.45 -7.30
C LEU A 18 -4.72 -4.31 -8.56
N SER A 19 -4.73 -5.65 -8.42
CA SER A 19 -4.83 -6.57 -9.56
C SER A 19 -6.24 -6.77 -10.12
N LYS A 20 -7.29 -6.35 -9.39
CA LYS A 20 -8.69 -6.63 -9.75
C LYS A 20 -9.56 -5.40 -9.92
N ALA A 21 -9.09 -4.21 -9.55
CA ALA A 21 -9.87 -2.98 -9.62
C ALA A 21 -9.40 -2.09 -10.79
N PRO A 22 -10.00 -2.20 -11.99
CA PRO A 22 -9.60 -1.40 -13.15
C PRO A 22 -10.02 0.08 -13.07
N GLY A 23 -10.95 0.43 -12.17
CA GLY A 23 -11.35 1.83 -11.90
C GLY A 23 -10.62 2.45 -10.70
N LEU A 24 -9.62 1.76 -10.14
CA LEU A 24 -8.87 2.25 -9.00
C LEU A 24 -7.81 3.23 -9.47
N GLU A 25 -8.01 4.52 -9.20
CA GLU A 25 -7.07 5.58 -9.60
C GLU A 25 -6.00 5.83 -8.54
N GLU A 26 -6.31 5.62 -7.26
CA GLU A 26 -5.41 5.97 -6.17
C GLU A 26 -5.56 5.03 -4.98
N VAL A 27 -4.44 4.70 -4.34
CA VAL A 27 -4.36 4.00 -3.07
C VAL A 27 -3.54 4.84 -2.11
N VAL A 28 -4.17 5.31 -1.03
CA VAL A 28 -3.50 6.07 0.03
C VAL A 28 -3.20 5.13 1.20
N ILE A 29 -1.91 4.96 1.49
CA ILE A 29 -1.42 4.18 2.63
C ILE A 29 -0.90 5.19 3.65
N ILE A 30 -1.59 5.25 4.79
CA ILE A 30 -1.21 6.11 5.91
C ILE A 30 -0.29 5.30 6.81
N GLU A 31 1.00 5.64 6.82
CA GLU A 31 1.96 5.00 7.71
C GLU A 31 1.79 5.57 9.12
N SER A 32 1.50 4.68 10.08
CA SER A 32 1.48 5.02 11.49
C SER A 32 2.92 5.25 11.97
N TYR A 33 3.12 6.33 12.73
CA TYR A 33 4.43 6.70 13.31
C TYR A 33 5.11 5.54 14.04
N TYR A 34 4.32 4.69 14.71
CA TYR A 34 4.82 3.53 15.46
C TYR A 34 5.40 2.40 14.60
N TYR A 35 5.09 2.39 13.30
CA TYR A 35 5.50 1.35 12.36
C TYR A 35 6.50 1.86 11.31
N ARG A 36 7.05 3.08 11.48
CA ARG A 36 8.19 3.56 10.69
C ARG A 36 9.43 2.72 11.01
N GLY A 37 9.75 1.78 10.14
CA GLY A 37 10.97 1.01 10.24
C GLY A 37 11.36 0.39 8.90
N PRO A 38 12.54 -0.26 8.81
CA PRO A 38 12.99 -0.97 7.62
C PRO A 38 11.94 -1.91 6.98
N PRO A 39 11.08 -2.60 7.77
CA PRO A 39 9.99 -3.39 7.21
C PRO A 39 8.99 -2.57 6.39
N ALA A 40 8.54 -1.41 6.88
CA ALA A 40 7.60 -0.53 6.16
C ALA A 40 8.18 -0.07 4.82
N LEU A 41 9.45 0.36 4.79
CA LEU A 41 10.13 0.76 3.56
C LEU A 41 10.23 -0.38 2.53
N LYS A 42 10.43 -1.63 2.97
CA LYS A 42 10.50 -2.79 2.08
C LYS A 42 9.14 -3.07 1.45
N ILE A 43 8.07 -2.96 2.25
CA ILE A 43 6.69 -3.15 1.82
C ILE A 43 6.31 -2.09 0.79
N THR A 44 6.63 -0.83 1.06
CA THR A 44 6.40 0.30 0.15
C THR A 44 7.06 0.07 -1.21
N LYS A 45 8.33 -0.36 -1.24
CA LYS A 45 9.04 -0.69 -2.48
C LYS A 45 8.42 -1.83 -3.26
N GLU A 46 7.96 -2.88 -2.57
CA GLU A 46 7.30 -4.03 -3.20
C GLU A 46 5.96 -3.63 -3.82
N MET A 47 5.17 -2.81 -3.12
CA MET A 47 3.85 -2.37 -3.57
C MET A 47 3.93 -1.44 -4.79
N ILE A 48 4.89 -0.51 -4.82
CA ILE A 48 5.11 0.39 -5.96
C ILE A 48 5.41 -0.38 -7.25
N ARG A 49 6.09 -1.52 -7.15
CA ARG A 49 6.46 -2.35 -8.31
C ARG A 49 5.36 -3.34 -8.72
N PHE A 50 4.30 -3.46 -7.92
CA PHE A 50 3.26 -4.45 -8.17
C PHE A 50 2.40 -4.08 -9.40
N PRO A 51 2.10 -5.03 -10.31
CA PRO A 51 1.21 -4.77 -11.44
C PRO A 51 -0.20 -4.36 -10.99
N ARG A 52 -0.81 -3.46 -11.77
CA ARG A 52 -2.12 -2.87 -11.47
C ARG A 52 -3.06 -3.16 -12.63
N ALA A 53 -4.34 -3.41 -12.33
CA ALA A 53 -5.39 -3.52 -13.32
C ALA A 53 -5.56 -2.20 -14.08
N TYR A 54 -5.42 -1.07 -13.37
CA TYR A 54 -5.25 0.25 -13.97
C TYR A 54 -3.78 0.66 -13.93
N PRO A 55 -3.06 0.70 -15.07
CA PRO A 55 -1.61 0.98 -15.09
C PRO A 55 -1.23 2.36 -14.55
N LYS A 56 -2.15 3.32 -14.59
CA LYS A 56 -1.94 4.68 -14.09
C LYS A 56 -2.38 4.88 -12.64
N ALA A 57 -2.89 3.83 -11.98
CA ALA A 57 -3.27 3.90 -10.58
C ALA A 57 -2.06 4.34 -9.75
N GLN A 58 -2.21 5.29 -8.84
CA GLN A 58 -1.14 5.79 -7.99
C GLN A 58 -1.18 5.12 -6.62
N ILE A 59 -0.01 4.99 -5.98
CA ILE A 59 0.10 4.55 -4.59
C ILE A 59 0.79 5.68 -3.84
N ILE A 60 0.07 6.32 -2.92
CA ILE A 60 0.53 7.46 -2.14
C ILE A 60 0.77 7.00 -0.71
N PHE A 61 1.94 7.32 -0.19
CA PHE A 61 2.31 7.06 1.20
C PHE A 61 2.25 8.37 1.97
N LEU A 62 1.37 8.44 2.98
CA LEU A 62 1.24 9.60 3.85
C LEU A 62 1.87 9.29 5.19
N GLU A 63 2.75 10.17 5.61
CA GLU A 63 3.31 10.18 6.95
C GLU A 63 2.34 10.89 7.91
N THR A 64 1.89 10.22 8.97
CA THR A 64 1.20 10.93 10.06
C THR A 64 2.23 11.75 10.86
N LYS A 65 1.92 13.05 11.06
CA LYS A 65 2.67 13.95 11.94
C LYS A 65 2.57 13.53 13.40
#